data_AF-A0A8T4DD66-F1
#
_entry.id   AF-A0A8T4DD66-F1
#
_cell.length_a   1.000
_cell.length_b   1.000
_cell.length_c   1.000
_cell.angle_alpha   90.00
_cell.angle_beta   90.00
_cell.angle_gamma   90.00
#
_symmetry.space_group_name_H-M   'P 1'
#
loop_
_entity.id
_entity.type
_entity.pdbx_description
1 polymer ?
#
loop_
_entity_poly.entity_id
_entity_poly.type
_entity_poly.pdbx_seq_one_letter_code
_entity_poly.pdbx_strand_id
1 'polypeptide(L)'
;MGCIELMDYKILLSRTSFKEGREYIQKNYKDVYQVEPGYKLFDVYLIGVPPIFIGTKDNYVIFPYVKPCHGTFVLKIEDEGEAKRLVKEKRVV
;
A
#
# COMPACT_ATOMS: atom_id res chain seq x y z
N MET A 1 -16.36 6.03 -6.46
CA MET A 1 -16.19 5.60 -5.06
C MET A 1 -15.68 4.17 -5.13
N GLY A 2 -14.37 4.01 -5.27
CA GLY A 2 -13.77 2.68 -5.37
C GLY A 2 -13.72 2.07 -3.98
N CYS A 3 -14.08 0.79 -3.90
CA CYS A 3 -14.05 0.04 -2.67
C CYS A 3 -12.96 -1.02 -2.81
N ILE A 4 -11.91 -0.92 -1.99
CA ILE A 4 -10.85 -1.95 -1.94
C ILE A 4 -11.45 -3.33 -1.65
N GLU A 5 -12.55 -3.40 -0.90
CA GLU A 5 -13.25 -4.66 -0.58
C GLU A 5 -13.83 -5.38 -1.80
N LEU A 6 -14.04 -4.67 -2.92
CA LEU A 6 -14.56 -5.25 -4.16
C LEU A 6 -13.46 -5.68 -5.13
N MET A 7 -12.19 -5.40 -4.80
CA MET A 7 -11.04 -5.79 -5.62
C MET A 7 -10.53 -7.17 -5.19
N ASP A 8 -9.91 -7.90 -6.11
CA ASP A 8 -9.21 -9.14 -5.77
C ASP A 8 -7.88 -8.79 -5.07
N TYR A 9 -7.89 -8.80 -3.74
CA TYR A 9 -6.73 -8.48 -2.92
C TYR A 9 -6.25 -9.70 -2.12
N LYS A 10 -4.94 -9.76 -1.92
CA LYS A 10 -4.32 -10.70 -0.98
C LYS A 10 -3.89 -9.97 0.28
N ILE A 11 -4.22 -10.53 1.44
CA ILE A 11 -3.73 -10.03 2.74
C ILE A 11 -2.34 -10.63 2.97
N LEU A 12 -1.32 -9.78 3.08
CA LEU A 12 0.05 -10.20 3.41
C LEU A 12 0.33 -10.13 4.92
N LEU A 13 -0.21 -9.10 5.57
CA LEU A 13 -0.21 -8.94 7.03
C LEU A 13 -1.58 -8.48 7.50
N SER A 14 -2.00 -8.97 8.67
CA SER A 14 -3.26 -8.60 9.31
C SER A 14 -3.03 -8.20 10.76
N ARG A 15 -3.85 -7.27 11.27
CA ARG A 15 -3.79 -6.80 12.68
C ARG A 15 -2.39 -6.33 13.09
N THR A 16 -1.74 -5.60 12.19
CA THR A 16 -0.38 -5.11 12.38
C THR A 16 -0.39 -3.63 12.79
N SER A 17 0.72 -3.12 13.32
CA SER A 17 0.90 -1.68 13.53
C SER A 17 1.35 -0.97 12.24
N PHE A 18 1.20 0.36 12.18
CA PHE A 18 1.73 1.16 11.07
C PHE A 18 3.23 0.96 10.87
N LYS A 19 3.99 0.84 11.97
CA LYS A 19 5.44 0.62 11.96
C LYS A 19 5.80 -0.74 11.37
N GLU A 20 5.10 -1.80 11.77
CA GLU A 20 5.37 -3.14 11.24
C GLU A 20 4.98 -3.24 9.76
N GLY A 21 3.85 -2.67 9.36
CA GLY A 21 3.42 -2.63 7.96
C GLY A 21 4.44 -1.95 7.05
N ARG A 22 4.94 -0.77 7.44
CA ARG A 22 5.98 -0.06 6.66
C ARG A 22 7.30 -0.86 6.61
N GLU A 23 7.71 -1.47 7.72
CA GLU A 23 8.96 -2.23 7.79
C GLU A 23 8.88 -3.51 6.95
N TYR A 24 7.72 -4.16 6.93
CA TYR A 24 7.47 -5.29 6.07
C TYR A 24 7.62 -4.89 4.59
N ILE A 25 7.01 -3.79 4.17
CA ILE A 25 7.09 -3.33 2.78
C ILE A 25 8.54 -2.99 2.41
N GLN A 26 9.24 -2.24 3.27
CA GLN A 26 10.64 -1.86 3.03
C GLN A 26 11.59 -3.05 2.93
N LYS A 27 11.39 -4.11 3.72
CA LYS A 27 12.28 -5.28 3.74
C LYS A 27 12.01 -6.27 2.60
N ASN A 28 10.76 -6.40 2.16
CA ASN A 28 10.36 -7.44 1.22
C ASN A 28 10.30 -6.99 -0.24
N TYR A 29 10.31 -5.67 -0.50
CA TYR A 29 10.17 -5.10 -1.83
C TYR A 29 11.31 -4.14 -2.14
N LYS A 30 11.80 -4.19 -3.38
CA LYS A 30 12.90 -3.33 -3.86
C LYS A 30 12.40 -1.94 -4.25
N ASP A 31 11.26 -1.89 -4.91
CA ASP A 31 10.66 -0.64 -5.38
C ASP A 31 9.65 -0.15 -4.34
N VAL A 32 10.09 0.81 -3.53
CA VAL A 32 9.32 1.37 -2.42
C VAL A 32 9.23 2.89 -2.54
N TYR A 33 8.01 3.39 -2.45
CA TYR A 33 7.66 4.80 -2.59
C TYR A 33 7.11 5.31 -1.27
N GLN A 34 7.59 6.47 -0.85
CA GLN A 34 7.05 7.18 0.31
C GLN A 34 5.94 8.10 -0.13
N VAL A 35 4.83 8.07 0.58
CA VAL A 35 3.71 8.98 0.40
C VAL A 35 3.24 9.54 1.75
N GLU A 36 2.56 10.67 1.69
CA GLU A 36 1.90 11.27 2.83
C GLU A 36 0.48 10.70 3.01
N PRO A 37 -0.09 10.71 4.23
CA PRO A 37 -1.50 10.43 4.44
C PRO A 37 -2.39 11.32 3.56
N GLY A 38 -3.48 10.76 3.05
CA GLY A 38 -4.31 11.43 2.04
C GLY A 38 -3.80 11.26 0.60
N TYR A 39 -2.74 10.48 0.36
CA TYR A 39 -2.37 10.05 -0.98
C TYR A 39 -3.49 9.21 -1.60
N LYS A 40 -3.88 9.53 -2.84
CA LYS A 40 -4.88 8.76 -3.57
C LYS A 40 -4.21 7.55 -4.24
N LEU A 41 -4.64 6.36 -3.86
CA LEU A 41 -4.22 5.10 -4.45
C LEU A 41 -5.47 4.34 -4.91
N PHE A 42 -5.49 3.90 -6.17
CA PHE A 42 -6.72 3.47 -6.84
C PHE A 42 -7.79 4.58 -6.74
N ASP A 43 -8.86 4.33 -5.99
CA ASP A 43 -9.95 5.25 -5.74
C ASP A 43 -10.21 5.50 -4.25
N VAL A 44 -9.22 5.21 -3.41
CA VAL A 44 -9.25 5.46 -1.97
C VAL A 44 -8.10 6.36 -1.54
N TYR A 45 -8.31 7.05 -0.42
CA TYR A 45 -7.28 7.85 0.22
C TYR A 45 -6.61 7.03 1.33
N LEU A 46 -5.30 6.94 1.28
CA LEU A 46 -4.55 6.20 2.29
C LEU A 46 -4.58 6.94 3.63
N ILE A 47 -4.93 6.19 4.67
CA ILE A 47 -4.95 6.65 6.05
C ILE A 47 -3.78 6.00 6.78
N GLY A 48 -3.03 6.77 7.56
CA GLY A 48 -1.97 6.23 8.39
C GLY A 48 -1.09 7.29 9.02
N VAL A 49 -0.04 6.83 9.69
CA VAL A 49 0.99 7.69 10.30
C VAL A 49 2.16 7.83 9.32
N PRO A 50 2.59 9.05 8.96
CA PRO A 50 3.75 9.24 8.09
C PRO A 50 5.04 8.67 8.69
N PRO A 51 5.98 8.16 7.86
CA PRO A 51 5.86 7.95 6.41
C PRO A 51 5.04 6.69 6.09
N ILE A 52 4.20 6.78 5.05
CA ILE A 52 3.50 5.61 4.49
C ILE A 52 4.31 5.08 3.32
N PHE A 53 4.59 3.77 3.31
CA PHE A 53 5.31 3.12 2.22
C PHE A 53 4.38 2.29 1.34
N ILE A 54 4.57 2.42 0.04
CA ILE A 54 3.91 1.62 -0.99
C ILE A 54 5.00 0.86 -1.73
N GLY A 55 4.87 -0.46 -1.83
CA GLY A 55 5.75 -1.30 -2.62
C GLY A 55 5.15 -1.62 -3.98
N THR A 56 6.00 -1.82 -4.99
CA THR A 56 5.60 -2.41 -6.27
C THR A 56 6.43 -3.65 -6.57
N LYS A 57 5.81 -4.65 -7.21
CA LYS A 57 6.50 -5.82 -7.76
C LYS A 57 5.77 -6.31 -8.99
N ASP A 58 6.42 -6.23 -10.15
CA ASP A 58 5.79 -6.53 -11.44
C ASP A 58 4.51 -5.68 -11.61
N ASN A 59 3.35 -6.32 -11.78
CA ASN A 59 2.04 -5.67 -11.87
C ASN A 59 1.34 -5.51 -10.52
N TYR A 60 2.02 -5.77 -9.40
CA TYR A 60 1.41 -5.71 -8.08
C TYR A 60 1.75 -4.43 -7.32
N VAL A 61 0.74 -3.92 -6.63
CA VAL A 61 0.84 -2.81 -5.68
C VAL A 61 0.64 -3.35 -4.27
N ILE A 62 1.52 -2.98 -3.35
CA ILE A 62 1.54 -3.42 -1.96
C ILE A 62 1.47 -2.21 -1.05
N PHE A 63 0.48 -2.13 -0.18
CA PHE A 63 0.24 -0.93 0.63
C PHE A 63 -0.46 -1.25 1.94
N PRO A 64 -0.29 -0.41 2.98
CA PRO A 64 -1.05 -0.53 4.21
C PRO A 64 -2.49 -0.04 3.99
N TYR A 65 -3.46 -0.78 4.54
CA TYR A 65 -4.87 -0.43 4.51
C TYR A 65 -5.48 -0.54 5.91
N VAL A 66 -6.16 0.52 6.35
CA VAL A 66 -6.75 0.58 7.70
C VAL A 66 -8.24 0.34 7.61
N LYS A 67 -8.71 -0.74 8.26
CA LYS A 67 -10.13 -0.95 8.52
C LYS A 67 -10.44 -0.48 9.94
N PRO A 68 -11.35 0.49 10.15
CA PRO A 68 -11.66 1.01 11.48
C PRO A 68 -12.06 -0.06 12.50
N CYS A 69 -12.73 -1.11 12.05
CA CYS A 69 -13.20 -2.22 12.87
C CYS A 69 -12.20 -3.35 13.07
N HIS A 70 -11.18 -3.49 12.21
CA HIS A 70 -10.29 -4.67 12.20
C HIS A 70 -8.80 -4.35 12.28
N GLY A 71 -8.42 -3.06 12.31
CA GLY A 71 -7.04 -2.60 12.41
C GLY A 71 -6.35 -2.43 11.05
N THR A 72 -5.02 -2.42 11.08
CA THR A 72 -4.19 -2.21 9.88
C THR A 72 -3.79 -3.53 9.25
N PHE A 73 -3.82 -3.54 7.92
CA PHE A 73 -3.46 -4.65 7.06
C PHE A 73 -2.36 -4.20 6.10
N VAL A 74 -1.62 -5.14 5.54
CA VAL A 74 -0.84 -4.93 4.31
C VAL A 74 -1.49 -5.75 3.22
N LEU A 75 -1.96 -5.08 2.18
CA LEU A 75 -2.65 -5.69 1.04
C LEU A 75 -1.73 -5.76 -0.17
N LYS A 76 -2.01 -6.71 -1.04
CA LYS A 76 -1.40 -6.86 -2.37
C LYS A 76 -2.50 -6.96 -3.41
N ILE A 77 -2.49 -6.08 -4.40
CA ILE A 77 -3.47 -6.03 -5.48
C ILE A 77 -2.72 -6.04 -6.82
N GLU A 78 -3.24 -6.79 -7.79
CA GLU A 78 -2.73 -6.76 -9.16
C GLU A 78 -3.38 -5.61 -9.93
N ASP A 79 -2.57 -4.65 -10.35
CA ASP A 79 -2.98 -3.55 -11.22
C ASP A 79 -1.74 -2.97 -11.91
N GLU A 80 -1.56 -3.33 -13.18
CA GLU A 80 -0.45 -2.86 -13.99
C GLU A 80 -0.46 -1.34 -14.19
N GLY A 81 -1.65 -0.72 -14.27
CA GLY A 81 -1.81 0.72 -14.47
C GLY A 81 -1.32 1.51 -13.27
N GLU A 82 -1.78 1.14 -12.07
CA GLU A 82 -1.36 1.76 -10.82
C GLU A 82 0.10 1.46 -10.49
N ALA A 83 0.59 0.23 -10.74
CA ALA A 83 2.00 -0.10 -10.58
C ALA A 83 2.88 0.79 -11.47
N LYS A 84 2.55 0.94 -12.75
CA LYS A 84 3.27 1.86 -13.67
C LYS A 84 3.15 3.32 -13.27
N ARG A 85 2.02 3.74 -12.69
CA ARG A 85 1.83 5.10 -12.17
C ARG A 85 2.78 5.38 -11.02
N LEU A 86 2.89 4.45 -10.07
CA LEU A 86 3.80 4.57 -8.92
C LEU A 86 5.27 4.59 -9.33
N VAL A 87 5.66 3.84 -10.38
CA VAL A 87 7.03 3.86 -10.90
C VAL A 87 7.50 5.24 -11.37
N LYS A 88 6.57 6.14 -11.72
CA LYS A 88 6.89 7.53 -12.09
C LYS A 88 7.12 8.45 -10.89
N GLU A 89 6.77 8.02 -9.68
CA GLU A 89 6.96 8.78 -8.44
C GLU A 89 8.42 8.64 -7.95
N LYS A 90 8.84 9.55 -7.05
CA LYS A 90 10.19 9.48 -6.47
C LYS A 90 10.32 8.26 -5.55
N ARG A 91 11.19 7.32 -5.93
CA ARG A 91 11.62 6.20 -5.10
C ARG A 91 12.46 6.72 -3.92
N VAL A 92 12.27 6.15 -2.73
CA VAL A 92 12.96 6.63 -1.51
C VAL A 92 14.03 5.66 -1.00
N VAL A 93 14.07 4.44 -1.54
CA VAL A 93 15.03 3.39 -1.15
C VAL A 93 15.55 2.67 -2.39
#